data_AF-A0A7S1CU53-F1
#
_entry.id   AF-A0A7S1CU53-F1
#
_cell.length_a   1.000
_cell.length_b   1.000
_cell.length_c   1.000
_cell.angle_alpha   90.00
_cell.angle_beta   90.00
_cell.angle_gamma   90.00
#
_symmetry.space_group_name_H-M   'P 1'
#
loop_
_entity.id
_entity.type
_entity.pdbx_description
1 polymer ?
#
loop_
_entity_poly.entity_id
_entity_poly.type
_entity_poly.pdbx_seq_one_letter_code
_entity_poly.pdbx_strand_id
1 'polypeptide(L)'
;CVQSGNTGHAESAFLVFDQLARFSIDQLAQYLGTIHGALSAGLSNPSLDVKIAAFSATTTFIGCLEKQSDREKFQSLVPALLGVLGDALNSGDEIAANTAVERLIEVADEHPRFLRKQINEVAGAMIKIAEADSLDDGTRRLAAEFLVTLCEARDKAPGMMRKLPQLVQQLFNCCVAFLLEIEDDPEWHSAEDEKFEDAGETELFEFGQEC
;
A
#
# COMPACT_ATOMS: atom_id res chain seq x y z
N CYS A 1 -3.79 -24.39 12.55
CA CYS A 1 -4.53 -23.12 12.76
C CYS A 1 -5.07 -22.58 11.44
N VAL A 2 -4.21 -22.29 10.45
CA VAL A 2 -4.63 -21.77 9.13
C VAL A 2 -5.59 -22.70 8.35
N GLN A 3 -5.46 -24.01 8.55
CA GLN A 3 -6.32 -25.04 7.92
C GLN A 3 -7.49 -25.50 8.81
N SER A 4 -7.70 -24.87 9.98
CA SER A 4 -8.62 -25.40 11.00
C SER A 4 -10.11 -25.22 10.69
N GLY A 5 -10.47 -24.63 9.54
CA GLY A 5 -11.86 -24.33 9.16
C GLY A 5 -12.51 -23.20 9.97
N ASN A 6 -11.91 -22.80 11.09
CA ASN A 6 -12.32 -21.64 11.89
C ASN A 6 -11.57 -20.39 11.42
N THR A 7 -12.32 -19.36 11.02
CA THR A 7 -11.78 -18.10 10.48
C THR A 7 -10.95 -17.34 11.51
N GLY A 8 -11.42 -17.22 12.76
CA GLY A 8 -10.68 -16.51 13.82
C GLY A 8 -9.35 -17.15 14.17
N HIS A 9 -9.24 -18.49 14.10
CA HIS A 9 -7.96 -19.18 14.26
C HIS A 9 -7.01 -18.97 13.07
N ALA A 10 -7.55 -18.82 11.85
CA ALA A 10 -6.74 -18.56 10.67
C ALA A 10 -6.21 -17.13 10.67
N GLU A 11 -7.07 -16.15 10.96
CA GLU A 11 -6.73 -14.74 11.13
C GLU A 11 -5.65 -14.57 12.20
N SER A 12 -5.89 -15.08 13.41
CA SER A 12 -4.92 -15.01 14.52
C SER A 12 -3.57 -15.63 14.16
N ALA A 13 -3.56 -16.71 13.37
CA ALA A 13 -2.32 -17.35 12.93
C ALA A 13 -1.52 -16.45 11.98
N PHE A 14 -2.19 -15.72 11.08
CA PHE A 14 -1.51 -14.78 10.20
C PHE A 14 -1.02 -13.54 10.93
N LEU A 15 -1.77 -13.02 11.91
CA LEU A 15 -1.29 -11.94 12.77
C LEU A 15 -0.02 -12.35 13.54
N VAL A 16 0.02 -13.59 14.04
CA VAL A 16 1.25 -14.12 14.67
C VAL A 16 2.39 -14.26 13.65
N PHE A 17 2.11 -14.71 12.43
CA PHE A 17 3.12 -14.80 11.36
C PHE A 17 3.68 -13.45 10.97
N ASP A 18 2.86 -12.41 10.89
CA ASP A 18 3.28 -11.03 10.67
C ASP A 18 4.31 -10.60 11.73
N GLN A 19 4.00 -10.81 13.01
CA GLN A 19 4.91 -10.48 14.10
C GLN A 19 6.19 -11.33 14.06
N LEU A 20 6.08 -12.64 13.83
CA LEU A 20 7.24 -13.54 13.77
C LEU A 20 8.19 -13.20 12.62
N ALA A 21 7.67 -12.75 11.48
CA ALA A 21 8.50 -12.30 10.36
C ALA A 21 9.41 -11.13 10.76
N ARG A 22 8.93 -10.20 11.59
CA ARG A 22 9.73 -9.04 12.04
C ARG A 22 10.87 -9.42 12.97
N PHE A 23 10.71 -10.46 13.79
CA PHE A 23 11.69 -10.82 14.84
C PHE A 23 12.52 -12.06 14.52
N SER A 24 12.09 -12.91 13.59
CA SER A 24 12.66 -14.25 13.43
C SER A 24 12.67 -14.73 11.97
N ILE A 25 12.87 -13.81 11.01
CA ILE A 25 12.88 -14.15 9.59
C ILE A 25 13.95 -15.19 9.24
N ASP A 26 15.12 -15.14 9.90
CA ASP A 26 16.23 -16.06 9.67
C ASP A 26 15.84 -17.52 9.97
N GLN A 27 15.10 -17.74 11.06
CA GLN A 27 14.63 -19.07 11.45
C GLN A 27 13.52 -19.57 10.51
N LEU A 28 12.76 -18.64 9.92
CA LEU A 28 11.65 -18.92 9.01
C LEU A 28 12.11 -19.12 7.56
N ALA A 29 13.30 -18.65 7.19
CA ALA A 29 13.85 -18.74 5.84
C ALA A 29 13.94 -20.18 5.28
N GLN A 30 14.10 -21.18 6.13
CA GLN A 30 14.09 -22.59 5.71
C GLN A 30 12.69 -23.12 5.35
N TYR A 31 11.62 -22.45 5.79
CA TYR A 31 10.23 -22.87 5.61
C TYR A 31 9.48 -22.03 4.56
N LEU A 32 10.17 -21.21 3.76
CA LEU A 32 9.54 -20.28 2.82
C LEU A 32 8.56 -20.94 1.84
N GLY A 33 8.81 -22.19 1.43
CA GLY A 33 7.86 -22.92 0.57
C GLY A 33 6.52 -23.18 1.26
N THR A 34 6.56 -23.63 2.51
CA THR A 34 5.35 -23.88 3.32
C THR A 34 4.65 -22.57 3.68
N ILE A 35 5.42 -21.53 4.04
CA ILE A 35 4.91 -20.20 4.38
C ILE A 35 4.23 -19.57 3.16
N HIS A 36 4.86 -19.64 1.99
CA HIS A 36 4.28 -19.17 0.73
C HIS A 36 2.92 -19.85 0.45
N GLY A 37 2.84 -21.18 0.57
CA GLY A 37 1.59 -21.91 0.40
C GLY A 37 0.51 -21.50 1.42
N ALA A 38 0.89 -21.29 2.68
CA ALA A 38 -0.03 -20.83 3.71
C ALA A 38 -0.56 -19.42 3.43
N LEU A 39 0.33 -18.47 3.09
CA LEU A 39 -0.05 -17.09 2.76
C LEU A 39 -0.93 -17.04 1.50
N SER A 40 -0.58 -17.81 0.46
CA SER A 40 -1.39 -17.93 -0.75
C SER A 40 -2.82 -18.40 -0.46
N ALA A 41 -2.97 -19.39 0.42
CA ALA A 41 -4.28 -19.87 0.86
C ALA A 41 -5.04 -18.82 1.70
N GLY A 42 -4.33 -18.04 2.53
CA GLY A 42 -4.90 -16.93 3.30
C GLY A 42 -5.44 -15.80 2.43
N LEU A 43 -4.67 -15.37 1.44
CA LEU A 43 -5.06 -14.34 0.46
C LEU A 43 -6.30 -14.76 -0.37
N SER A 44 -6.54 -16.05 -0.50
CA SER A 44 -7.70 -16.61 -1.23
C SER A 44 -8.84 -17.04 -0.31
N ASN A 45 -8.78 -16.73 0.99
CA ASN A 45 -9.77 -17.17 1.96
C ASN A 45 -11.12 -16.46 1.75
N PRO A 46 -12.29 -17.09 1.96
CA PRO A 46 -13.58 -16.42 1.82
C PRO A 46 -13.83 -15.28 2.83
N SER A 47 -13.16 -15.26 3.99
CA SER A 47 -13.27 -14.18 4.98
C SER A 47 -12.29 -13.05 4.67
N LEU A 48 -12.81 -11.83 4.58
CA LEU A 48 -12.01 -10.62 4.34
C LEU A 48 -10.98 -10.39 5.45
N ASP A 49 -11.35 -10.58 6.72
CA ASP A 49 -10.41 -10.45 7.86
C ASP A 49 -9.20 -11.37 7.71
N VAL A 50 -9.43 -12.62 7.29
CA VAL A 50 -8.34 -13.58 7.04
C VAL A 50 -7.48 -13.14 5.85
N LYS A 51 -8.09 -12.60 4.78
CA LYS A 51 -7.36 -12.05 3.64
C LYS A 51 -6.48 -10.87 4.04
N ILE A 52 -6.99 -9.93 4.83
CA ILE A 52 -6.26 -8.75 5.31
C ILE A 52 -5.11 -9.18 6.23
N ALA A 53 -5.34 -10.10 7.17
CA ALA A 53 -4.27 -10.62 8.02
C ALA A 53 -3.18 -11.33 7.21
N ALA A 54 -3.57 -12.12 6.19
CA ALA A 54 -2.63 -12.77 5.29
C ALA A 54 -1.88 -11.77 4.39
N PHE A 55 -2.54 -10.69 3.96
CA PHE A 55 -1.93 -9.58 3.22
C PHE A 55 -0.82 -8.95 4.04
N SER A 56 -1.12 -8.50 5.26
CA SER A 56 -0.15 -7.88 6.16
C SER A 56 1.04 -8.79 6.45
N ALA A 57 0.78 -10.07 6.75
CA ALA A 57 1.85 -11.04 6.93
C ALA A 57 2.70 -11.18 5.66
N THR A 58 2.08 -11.26 4.48
CA THR A 58 2.81 -11.40 3.21
C THR A 58 3.72 -10.22 2.93
N THR A 59 3.23 -8.98 3.09
CA THR A 59 4.03 -7.77 2.87
C THR A 59 5.18 -7.68 3.87
N THR A 60 4.95 -8.01 5.14
CA THR A 60 6.00 -8.04 6.17
C THR A 60 7.06 -9.10 5.86
N PHE A 61 6.67 -10.31 5.43
CA PHE A 61 7.64 -11.31 4.98
C PHE A 61 8.49 -10.79 3.81
N ILE A 62 7.88 -10.11 2.84
CA ILE A 62 8.62 -9.55 1.70
C ILE A 62 9.62 -8.48 2.18
N GLY A 63 9.22 -7.60 3.10
CA GLY A 63 10.05 -6.54 3.67
C GLY A 63 11.25 -7.08 4.47
N CYS A 64 11.01 -8.07 5.34
CA CYS A 64 12.04 -8.61 6.23
C CYS A 64 13.04 -9.56 5.54
N LEU A 65 12.74 -10.08 4.34
CA LEU A 65 13.63 -11.01 3.65
C LEU A 65 14.88 -10.31 3.09
N GLU A 66 16.05 -10.63 3.63
CA GLU A 66 17.32 -10.04 3.20
C GLU A 66 17.67 -10.37 1.74
N LYS A 67 17.47 -11.63 1.33
CA LYS A 67 17.89 -12.11 0.00
C LYS A 67 16.84 -11.84 -1.05
N GLN A 68 17.26 -11.17 -2.14
CA GLN A 68 16.42 -10.93 -3.31
C GLN A 68 15.83 -12.23 -3.88
N SER A 69 16.60 -13.32 -3.93
CA SER A 69 16.14 -14.62 -4.43
C SER A 69 15.00 -15.22 -3.60
N ASP A 70 14.95 -14.91 -2.30
CA ASP A 70 13.89 -15.39 -1.42
C ASP A 70 12.63 -14.54 -1.58
N ARG A 71 12.78 -13.21 -1.67
CA ARG A 71 11.68 -12.30 -2.02
C ARG A 71 11.02 -12.69 -3.34
N GLU A 72 11.81 -13.01 -4.38
CA GLU A 72 11.28 -13.38 -5.69
C GLU A 72 10.34 -14.61 -5.69
N LYS A 73 10.41 -15.46 -4.66
CA LYS A 73 9.45 -16.58 -4.49
C LYS A 73 8.02 -16.10 -4.24
N PHE A 74 7.86 -14.91 -3.66
CA PHE A 74 6.56 -14.32 -3.33
C PHE A 74 5.98 -13.44 -4.44
N GLN A 75 6.71 -13.20 -5.54
CA GLN A 75 6.22 -12.37 -6.66
C GLN A 75 4.92 -12.89 -7.29
N SER A 76 4.66 -14.20 -7.21
CA SER A 76 3.41 -14.80 -7.69
C SER A 76 2.18 -14.41 -6.87
N LEU A 77 2.38 -13.86 -5.66
CA LEU A 77 1.30 -13.43 -4.77
C LEU A 77 0.85 -11.98 -5.01
N VAL A 78 1.59 -11.20 -5.80
CA VAL A 78 1.27 -9.78 -6.05
C VAL A 78 -0.15 -9.59 -6.62
N PRO A 79 -0.62 -10.37 -7.61
CA PRO A 79 -2.00 -10.24 -8.08
C PRO A 79 -3.03 -10.57 -6.99
N ALA A 80 -2.73 -11.52 -6.11
CA ALA A 80 -3.62 -11.85 -4.99
C ALA A 80 -3.64 -10.72 -3.95
N LEU A 81 -2.51 -10.07 -3.66
CA LEU A 81 -2.44 -8.88 -2.82
C LEU A 81 -3.32 -7.75 -3.39
N LEU A 82 -3.22 -7.46 -4.69
CA LEU A 82 -4.10 -6.48 -5.35
C LEU A 82 -5.57 -6.87 -5.27
N GLY A 83 -5.88 -8.17 -5.35
CA GLY A 83 -7.24 -8.68 -5.15
C GLY A 83 -7.78 -8.37 -3.76
N VAL A 84 -6.98 -8.58 -2.70
CA VAL A 84 -7.39 -8.24 -1.32
C VAL A 84 -7.61 -6.74 -1.15
N LEU A 85 -6.73 -5.90 -1.72
CA LEU A 85 -6.94 -4.45 -1.72
C LEU A 85 -8.25 -4.07 -2.41
N GLY A 86 -8.52 -4.67 -3.58
CA GLY A 86 -9.80 -4.48 -4.28
C GLY A 86 -11.00 -4.94 -3.46
N ASP A 87 -10.90 -6.05 -2.73
CA ASP A 87 -11.99 -6.53 -1.85
C ASP A 87 -12.23 -5.55 -0.69
N ALA A 88 -11.18 -5.02 -0.07
CA ALA A 88 -11.29 -4.02 1.00
C ALA A 88 -12.01 -2.75 0.50
N LEU A 89 -11.55 -2.18 -0.62
CA LEU A 89 -12.16 -1.02 -1.26
C LEU A 89 -13.65 -1.26 -1.60
N ASN A 90 -13.97 -2.39 -2.23
CA ASN A 90 -15.35 -2.71 -2.62
C ASN A 90 -16.27 -2.98 -1.42
N SER A 91 -15.71 -3.32 -0.25
CA SER A 91 -16.46 -3.49 0.99
C SER A 91 -16.68 -2.18 1.76
N GLY A 92 -16.06 -1.08 1.31
CA GLY A 92 -16.07 0.21 2.02
C GLY A 92 -15.20 0.23 3.26
N ASP A 93 -14.30 -0.74 3.43
CA ASP A 93 -13.34 -0.78 4.55
C ASP A 93 -12.08 0.03 4.18
N GLU A 94 -12.24 1.36 4.23
CA GLU A 94 -11.18 2.31 3.88
C GLU A 94 -9.98 2.22 4.85
N ILE A 95 -10.19 1.82 6.11
CA ILE A 95 -9.10 1.62 7.08
C ILE A 95 -8.21 0.46 6.64
N ALA A 96 -8.83 -0.67 6.24
CA ALA A 96 -8.09 -1.81 5.72
C ALA A 96 -7.41 -1.48 4.38
N ALA A 97 -8.08 -0.71 3.51
CA ALA A 97 -7.50 -0.28 2.24
C ALA A 97 -6.28 0.62 2.45
N ASN A 98 -6.37 1.63 3.31
CA ASN A 98 -5.27 2.52 3.66
C ASN A 98 -4.08 1.74 4.21
N THR A 99 -4.33 0.87 5.20
CA THR A 99 -3.30 -0.01 5.76
C THR A 99 -2.65 -0.86 4.67
N ALA A 100 -3.43 -1.40 3.73
CA ALA A 100 -2.90 -2.22 2.66
C ALA A 100 -2.02 -1.42 1.68
N VAL A 101 -2.42 -0.19 1.32
CA VAL A 101 -1.62 0.68 0.45
C VAL A 101 -0.33 1.13 1.15
N GLU A 102 -0.38 1.51 2.42
CA GLU A 102 0.80 1.84 3.25
C GLU A 102 1.82 0.70 3.25
N ARG A 103 1.37 -0.54 3.46
CA ARG A 103 2.25 -1.72 3.38
C ARG A 103 2.86 -1.92 2.00
N LEU A 104 2.14 -1.56 0.93
CA LEU A 104 2.69 -1.61 -0.42
C LEU A 104 3.69 -0.48 -0.68
N ILE A 105 3.50 0.70 -0.08
CA ILE A 105 4.46 1.81 -0.10
C ILE A 105 5.76 1.38 0.57
N GLU A 106 5.70 0.76 1.76
CA GLU A 106 6.88 0.20 2.45
C GLU A 106 7.66 -0.75 1.52
N VAL A 107 6.97 -1.68 0.85
CA VAL A 107 7.59 -2.61 -0.11
C VAL A 107 8.15 -1.89 -1.35
N ALA A 108 7.47 -0.86 -1.85
CA ALA A 108 7.89 -0.08 -3.01
C ALA A 108 9.14 0.75 -2.72
N ASP A 109 9.25 1.33 -1.52
CA ASP A 109 10.46 2.05 -1.11
C ASP A 109 11.60 1.07 -0.89
N GLU A 110 11.45 0.07 -0.02
CA GLU A 110 12.55 -0.82 0.34
C GLU A 110 13.01 -1.71 -0.83
N HIS A 111 12.05 -2.33 -1.53
CA HIS A 111 12.30 -3.41 -2.48
C HIS A 111 11.56 -3.21 -3.82
N PRO A 112 11.68 -2.06 -4.51
CA PRO A 112 10.91 -1.72 -5.72
C PRO A 112 11.01 -2.78 -6.83
N ARG A 113 12.17 -3.43 -6.97
CA ARG A 113 12.40 -4.50 -7.97
C ARG A 113 11.51 -5.71 -7.75
N PHE A 114 10.96 -5.91 -6.56
CA PHE A 114 10.00 -6.97 -6.28
C PHE A 114 8.77 -6.84 -7.19
N LEU A 115 8.28 -5.64 -7.43
CA LEU A 115 7.07 -5.38 -8.23
C LEU A 115 7.31 -5.39 -9.75
N ARG A 116 8.56 -5.56 -10.21
CA ARG A 116 8.97 -5.37 -11.61
C ARG A 116 8.20 -6.20 -12.65
N LYS A 117 7.68 -7.36 -12.26
CA LYS A 117 6.95 -8.27 -13.18
C LYS A 117 5.49 -7.85 -13.34
N GLN A 118 4.90 -7.30 -12.28
CA GLN A 118 3.49 -6.86 -12.22
C GLN A 118 3.35 -5.34 -12.28
N ILE A 119 4.43 -4.60 -12.57
CA ILE A 119 4.48 -3.14 -12.48
C ILE A 119 3.36 -2.42 -13.26
N ASN A 120 2.97 -2.93 -14.43
CA ASN A 120 1.85 -2.37 -15.20
C ASN A 120 0.51 -2.52 -14.47
N GLU A 121 0.28 -3.68 -13.87
CA GLU A 121 -0.95 -4.00 -13.15
C GLU A 121 -1.04 -3.21 -11.85
N VAL A 122 0.04 -3.20 -11.07
CA VAL A 122 0.13 -2.49 -9.79
C VAL A 122 -0.01 -0.98 -10.01
N ALA A 123 0.76 -0.39 -10.93
CA ALA A 123 0.65 1.05 -11.18
C ALA A 123 -0.70 1.43 -11.79
N GLY A 124 -1.25 0.60 -12.67
CA GLY A 124 -2.59 0.81 -13.22
C GLY A 124 -3.70 0.73 -12.18
N ALA A 125 -3.57 -0.15 -11.18
CA ALA A 125 -4.51 -0.21 -10.06
C ALA A 125 -4.42 1.06 -9.19
N MET A 126 -3.21 1.52 -8.87
CA MET A 126 -3.01 2.70 -8.03
C MET A 126 -3.48 3.99 -8.71
N ILE A 127 -3.28 4.14 -10.03
CA ILE A 127 -3.88 5.25 -10.79
C ILE A 127 -5.40 5.25 -10.69
N LYS A 128 -6.05 4.07 -10.86
CA LYS A 128 -7.51 3.98 -10.75
C LYS A 128 -8.02 4.32 -9.36
N ILE A 129 -7.29 3.92 -8.31
CA ILE A 129 -7.64 4.25 -6.93
C ILE A 129 -7.49 5.76 -6.71
N ALA A 130 -6.38 6.35 -7.14
CA ALA A 130 -6.13 7.79 -7.00
C ALA A 130 -7.15 8.65 -7.75
N GLU A 131 -7.60 8.24 -8.94
CA GLU A 131 -8.60 8.93 -9.77
C GLU A 131 -10.06 8.63 -9.37
N ALA A 132 -10.31 7.83 -8.34
CA ALA A 132 -11.68 7.43 -7.96
C ALA A 132 -12.28 8.38 -6.92
N ASP A 133 -13.02 9.39 -7.38
CA ASP A 133 -13.71 10.39 -6.55
C ASP A 133 -14.79 9.80 -5.60
N SER A 134 -15.07 8.50 -5.70
CA SER A 134 -15.97 7.78 -4.80
C SER A 134 -15.28 7.19 -3.57
N LEU A 135 -13.95 7.23 -3.51
CA LEU A 135 -13.14 6.76 -2.38
C LEU A 135 -12.72 7.95 -1.52
N ASP A 136 -12.38 7.67 -0.27
CA ASP A 136 -11.90 8.71 0.66
C ASP A 136 -10.54 9.29 0.20
N ASP A 137 -10.33 10.57 0.49
CA ASP A 137 -9.12 11.31 0.08
C ASP A 137 -7.83 10.68 0.60
N GLY A 138 -7.85 10.14 1.83
CA GLY A 138 -6.70 9.41 2.39
C GLY A 138 -6.29 8.23 1.50
N THR A 139 -7.26 7.47 1.01
CA THR A 139 -7.06 6.30 0.14
C THR A 139 -6.53 6.71 -1.23
N ARG A 140 -7.12 7.74 -1.83
CA ARG A 140 -6.69 8.31 -3.12
C ARG A 140 -5.27 8.85 -3.03
N ARG A 141 -4.96 9.56 -1.94
CA ARG A 141 -3.64 10.15 -1.66
C ARG A 141 -2.57 9.08 -1.47
N LEU A 142 -2.83 8.04 -0.68
CA LEU A 142 -1.88 6.93 -0.49
C LEU A 142 -1.60 6.20 -1.81
N ALA A 143 -2.60 6.04 -2.67
CA ALA A 143 -2.39 5.43 -3.98
C ALA A 143 -1.48 6.30 -4.89
N ALA A 144 -1.64 7.62 -4.85
CA ALA A 144 -0.73 8.54 -5.53
C ALA A 144 0.69 8.52 -4.92
N GLU A 145 0.78 8.49 -3.58
CA GLU A 145 2.04 8.39 -2.83
C GLU A 145 2.83 7.14 -3.25
N PHE A 146 2.18 5.98 -3.33
CA PHE A 146 2.79 4.75 -3.84
C PHE A 146 3.44 4.93 -5.22
N LEU A 147 2.78 5.64 -6.13
CA LEU A 147 3.31 5.89 -7.48
C LEU A 147 4.50 6.85 -7.46
N VAL A 148 4.48 7.85 -6.59
CA VAL A 148 5.60 8.76 -6.33
C VAL A 148 6.78 7.98 -5.76
N THR A 149 6.58 7.15 -4.73
CA THR A 149 7.61 6.30 -4.12
C THR A 149 8.32 5.45 -5.18
N LEU A 150 7.58 4.82 -6.10
CA LEU A 150 8.17 4.06 -7.20
C LEU A 150 9.00 4.91 -8.18
N CYS A 151 8.58 6.16 -8.42
CA CYS A 151 9.33 7.12 -9.24
C CYS A 151 10.64 7.55 -8.56
N GLU A 152 10.61 7.75 -7.25
CA GLU A 152 11.76 8.16 -6.43
C GLU A 152 12.78 7.03 -6.24
N ALA A 153 12.32 5.77 -6.22
CA ALA A 153 13.16 4.59 -6.04
C ALA A 153 14.07 4.25 -7.26
N ARG A 154 14.40 5.24 -8.10
CA ARG A 154 15.24 5.11 -9.31
C ARG A 154 16.62 4.50 -9.01
N ASP A 155 17.22 4.86 -7.88
CA ASP A 155 18.55 4.35 -7.50
C ASP A 155 18.51 2.85 -7.18
N LYS A 156 17.40 2.39 -6.60
CA LYS A 156 17.15 0.98 -6.29
C LYS A 156 16.67 0.21 -7.53
N ALA A 157 15.85 0.79 -8.41
CA ALA A 157 15.25 0.13 -9.59
C ALA A 157 15.37 0.94 -10.91
N PRO A 158 16.59 1.12 -11.45
CA PRO A 158 16.79 1.98 -12.62
C PRO A 158 16.07 1.45 -13.86
N GLY A 159 15.34 2.35 -14.53
CA GLY A 159 14.62 2.06 -15.77
C GLY A 159 13.31 1.30 -15.60
N MET A 160 12.90 0.97 -14.37
CA MET A 160 11.63 0.28 -14.10
C MET A 160 10.44 1.13 -14.55
N MET A 161 10.42 2.41 -14.17
CA MET A 161 9.31 3.33 -14.49
C MET A 161 9.26 3.71 -15.97
N ARG A 162 10.35 3.52 -16.74
CA ARG A 162 10.34 3.73 -18.21
C ARG A 162 9.41 2.75 -18.94
N LYS A 163 9.01 1.66 -18.29
CA LYS A 163 8.01 0.71 -18.83
C LYS A 163 6.59 1.28 -18.80
N LEU A 164 6.37 2.38 -18.08
CA LEU A 164 5.08 3.04 -17.90
C LEU A 164 5.13 4.45 -18.51
N PRO A 165 5.20 4.58 -19.85
CA PRO A 165 5.44 5.88 -20.50
C PRO A 165 4.35 6.92 -20.22
N GLN A 166 3.14 6.49 -19.88
CA GLN A 166 2.02 7.38 -19.58
C GLN A 166 1.91 7.75 -18.09
N LEU A 167 2.64 7.05 -17.21
CA LEU A 167 2.45 7.23 -15.77
C LEU A 167 2.72 8.66 -15.32
N VAL A 168 3.78 9.29 -15.83
CA VAL A 168 4.13 10.67 -15.45
C VAL A 168 3.00 11.63 -15.79
N GLN A 169 2.39 11.49 -16.97
CA GLN A 169 1.29 12.36 -17.39
C GLN A 169 0.03 12.12 -16.53
N GLN A 170 -0.30 10.86 -16.24
CA GLN A 170 -1.46 10.51 -15.42
C GLN A 170 -1.28 10.98 -13.98
N LEU A 171 -0.12 10.70 -13.38
CA LEU A 171 0.19 11.12 -12.02
C LEU A 171 0.21 12.64 -11.89
N PHE A 172 0.79 13.36 -12.86
CA PHE A 172 0.75 14.82 -12.87
C PHE A 172 -0.69 15.36 -12.91
N ASN A 173 -1.54 14.81 -13.77
CA ASN A 173 -2.94 15.21 -13.84
C ASN A 173 -3.68 14.92 -12.52
N CYS A 174 -3.42 13.77 -11.91
CA CYS A 174 -3.99 13.38 -10.63
C CYS A 174 -3.58 14.36 -9.51
N CYS A 175 -2.28 14.71 -9.42
CA CYS A 175 -1.81 15.69 -8.45
C CYS A 175 -2.44 17.08 -8.68
N VAL A 176 -2.57 17.52 -9.93
CA VAL A 176 -3.25 18.78 -10.24
C VAL A 176 -4.74 18.72 -9.86
N ALA A 177 -5.42 17.59 -10.04
CA ALA A 177 -6.80 17.43 -9.61
C ALA A 177 -6.95 17.57 -8.09
N PHE A 178 -6.08 16.94 -7.30
CA PHE A 178 -6.08 17.08 -5.83
C PHE A 178 -5.91 18.53 -5.38
N LEU A 179 -5.08 19.33 -6.08
CA LEU A 179 -4.91 20.75 -5.78
C LEU A 179 -6.18 21.59 -6.04
N LEU A 180 -7.13 21.07 -6.81
CA LEU A 180 -8.39 21.74 -7.14
C LEU A 180 -9.55 21.32 -6.24
N GLU A 181 -9.34 20.35 -5.35
CA GLU A 181 -10.35 19.83 -4.41
C GLU A 181 -10.42 20.61 -3.10
N ILE A 182 -9.66 21.70 -3.01
CA ILE A 182 -9.67 22.61 -1.87
C ILE A 182 -10.98 23.43 -1.85
N GLU A 183 -11.75 23.31 -0.76
CA GLU A 183 -12.94 24.15 -0.52
C GLU A 183 -12.57 25.34 0.38
N ASP A 184 -13.12 26.52 0.11
CA ASP A 184 -12.83 27.74 0.89
C ASP A 184 -13.26 27.59 2.35
N ASP A 185 -12.31 27.70 3.29
CA ASP A 185 -12.57 27.75 4.72
C ASP A 185 -12.42 29.19 5.24
N PRO A 186 -13.49 29.81 5.78
CA PRO A 186 -13.41 31.14 6.38
C PRO A 186 -12.38 31.28 7.50
N GLU A 187 -12.02 30.19 8.19
CA GLU A 187 -10.99 30.19 9.24
C GLU A 187 -9.60 30.53 8.68
N TRP A 188 -9.32 30.21 7.40
CA TRP A 188 -8.06 30.56 6.73
C TRP A 188 -7.82 32.06 6.67
N HIS A 189 -8.86 32.88 6.68
CA HIS A 189 -8.72 34.34 6.69
C HIS A 189 -8.09 34.89 7.97
N SER A 190 -7.97 34.06 9.01
CA SER A 190 -7.36 34.44 10.29
C SER A 190 -5.92 33.93 10.46
N ALA A 191 -5.41 33.11 9.53
CA ALA A 191 -4.09 32.48 9.62
C ALA A 191 -2.90 33.46 9.54
N GLU A 192 -3.13 34.72 9.14
CA GLU A 192 -2.10 35.78 9.18
C GLU A 192 -1.77 36.26 10.61
N ASP A 193 -2.65 36.00 11.60
CA ASP A 193 -2.37 36.30 13.01
C ASP A 193 -1.58 35.12 13.62
N GLU A 194 -0.39 35.38 14.17
CA GLU A 194 0.47 34.38 14.82
C GLU A 194 -0.25 33.53 15.89
N LYS A 195 -1.40 33.97 16.41
CA LYS A 195 -2.21 33.20 17.38
C LYS A 195 -3.10 32.13 16.74
N PHE A 196 -3.29 32.20 15.43
CA PHE A 196 -4.21 31.40 14.64
C PHE A 196 -3.49 30.81 13.43
N GLU A 197 -2.18 30.59 13.51
CA GLU A 197 -1.37 30.06 12.41
C GLU A 197 -1.88 28.73 11.85
N ASP A 198 -2.50 27.90 12.70
CA ASP A 198 -3.09 26.61 12.32
C ASP A 198 -4.60 26.69 11.96
N ALA A 199 -5.17 27.91 11.82
CA ALA A 199 -6.61 28.06 11.60
C ALA A 199 -7.04 27.52 10.23
N GLY A 200 -8.05 26.65 10.23
CA GLY A 200 -8.53 25.95 9.03
C GLY A 200 -7.58 24.87 8.50
N GLU A 201 -6.47 24.54 9.20
CA GLU A 201 -5.64 23.40 8.81
C GLU A 201 -6.43 22.09 8.94
N THR A 202 -6.19 21.19 7.99
CA THR A 202 -6.76 19.84 7.98
C THR A 202 -5.66 18.81 7.80
N GLU A 203 -6.00 17.53 7.85
CA GLU A 203 -5.05 16.47 7.50
C GLU A 203 -4.53 16.56 6.04
N LEU A 204 -5.21 17.35 5.18
CA LEU A 204 -4.93 17.45 3.74
C LEU A 204 -4.40 18.81 3.30
N PHE A 205 -4.70 19.87 4.04
CA PHE A 205 -4.40 21.26 3.66
C PHE A 205 -3.81 22.02 4.84
N GLU A 206 -2.66 22.66 4.60
CA GLU A 206 -1.97 23.53 5.56
C GLU A 206 -1.79 24.94 4.98
N PHE A 207 -1.62 25.94 5.85
CA PHE A 207 -1.39 27.31 5.40
C PHE A 207 0.01 27.45 4.78
N GLY A 208 0.07 27.94 3.53
CA GLY A 208 1.34 28.14 2.85
C GLY A 208 2.09 29.37 3.39
N GLN A 209 3.26 29.17 4.02
CA GLN A 209 4.14 30.28 4.39
C GLN A 209 4.69 30.99 3.14
N GLU A 210 4.65 32.33 3.13
CA GLU A 210 5.24 33.13 2.06
C GLU A 210 6.72 32.76 1.84
N CYS A 211 7.11 32.57 0.57
CA CYS A 211 8.49 32.33 0.14
C CYS A 211 9.37 33.59 0.18
#